data_AF-A0A091EK35-F1
#
_entry.id   AF-A0A091EK35-F1
#
_cell.length_a   1.000
_cell.length_b   1.000
_cell.length_c   1.000
_cell.angle_alpha   90.00
_cell.angle_beta   90.00
_cell.angle_gamma   90.00
#
_symmetry.space_group_name_H-M   'P 1'
#
loop_
_entity.id
_entity.type
_entity.pdbx_description
1 polymer ?
#
loop_
_entity_poly.entity_id
_entity_poly.type
_entity_poly.pdbx_seq_one_letter_code
_entity_poly.pdbx_strand_id
1 'polypeptide(L)'
;ERCEMVDGQPECIQETFSTCWLSGGPHYRSFDGKAFDFMGTCAYTLTTICSPDPTLPAFSVEVKKEEKENSKVSSIGSITIHVDNITVTAVRSENGMVRVNNHRSRLPISLSHGKLRIHQKGKSMLIQ
;
A
#
# COMPACT_ATOMS: atom_id res chain seq x y z
N GLU A 1 17.62 -8.41 7.47
CA GLU A 1 18.38 -8.73 8.71
C GLU A 1 19.37 -7.61 8.93
N ARG A 2 19.66 -7.26 10.19
CA ARG A 2 20.70 -6.29 10.49
C ARG A 2 21.62 -6.83 11.57
N CYS A 3 22.92 -6.68 11.37
CA CYS A 3 23.91 -7.07 12.36
C CYS A 3 24.13 -5.89 13.31
N GLU A 4 23.91 -6.12 14.60
CA GLU A 4 24.19 -5.13 15.65
C GLU A 4 25.17 -5.74 16.67
N MET A 5 25.87 -4.88 17.39
CA MET A 5 26.69 -5.30 18.52
C MET A 5 25.79 -5.34 19.76
N VAL A 6 25.41 -6.54 20.19
CA VAL A 6 24.65 -6.76 21.43
C VAL A 6 25.64 -7.33 22.45
N ASP A 7 25.81 -6.62 23.57
CA ASP A 7 26.74 -7.00 24.65
C ASP A 7 28.19 -7.33 24.18
N GLY A 8 28.67 -6.60 23.17
CA GLY A 8 30.03 -6.76 22.65
C GLY A 8 30.21 -7.95 21.69
N GLN A 9 29.14 -8.66 21.32
CA GLN A 9 29.14 -9.69 20.30
C GLN A 9 28.30 -9.28 19.08
N PRO A 10 28.72 -9.65 17.85
CA PRO A 10 27.92 -9.40 16.67
C PRO A 10 26.71 -10.35 16.64
N GLU A 11 25.50 -9.79 16.74
CA GLU A 11 24.24 -10.52 16.62
C GLU A 11 23.47 -10.10 15.38
N CYS A 12 22.95 -11.06 14.63
CA CYS A 12 22.04 -10.82 13.51
C CYS A 12 20.60 -10.73 14.01
N ILE A 13 20.02 -9.55 13.97
CA ILE A 13 18.63 -9.31 14.33
C ILE A 13 17.78 -9.44 13.07
N GLN A 14 16.76 -10.30 13.14
CA GLN A 14 15.78 -10.40 12.05
C GLN A 14 14.97 -9.11 11.95
N GLU A 15 14.87 -8.57 10.73
CA GLU A 15 13.96 -7.46 10.46
C GLU A 15 12.53 -8.00 10.44
N THR A 16 11.68 -7.43 11.27
CA THR A 16 10.28 -7.85 11.42
C THR A 16 9.33 -7.18 10.41
N PHE A 17 9.84 -6.24 9.62
CA PHE A 17 9.11 -5.55 8.57
C PHE A 17 9.94 -5.48 7.30
N SER A 18 9.25 -5.46 6.16
CA SER A 18 9.85 -5.22 4.85
C SER A 18 8.96 -4.27 4.07
N THR A 19 9.50 -3.66 3.02
CA THR A 19 8.77 -2.67 2.22
C THR A 19 8.72 -3.10 0.77
N CYS A 20 7.52 -3.30 0.26
CA CYS A 20 7.24 -3.28 -1.17
C CYS A 20 6.91 -1.85 -1.59
N TRP A 21 7.42 -1.41 -2.73
CA TRP A 21 7.05 -0.11 -3.30
C TRP A 21 6.90 -0.19 -4.81
N LEU A 22 6.09 0.71 -5.35
CA LEU A 22 5.88 0.89 -6.77
C LEU A 22 5.92 2.38 -7.11
N SER A 23 6.40 2.72 -8.30
CA SER A 23 6.38 4.10 -8.79
C SER A 23 5.37 4.28 -9.92
N GLY A 24 5.06 5.53 -10.27
CA GLY A 24 4.25 5.85 -11.45
C GLY A 24 5.01 5.51 -12.72
N GLY A 25 4.88 4.28 -13.20
CA GLY A 25 5.61 3.73 -14.34
C GLY A 25 5.66 2.20 -14.26
N PRO A 26 6.66 1.54 -14.86
CA PRO A 26 6.76 0.08 -14.80
C PRO A 26 7.44 -0.42 -13.52
N HIS A 27 8.10 0.42 -12.73
CA HIS A 27 9.02 -0.06 -11.69
C HIS A 27 8.31 -0.51 -10.40
N TYR A 28 8.66 -1.73 -9.99
CA TYR A 28 8.25 -2.33 -8.72
C TYR A 28 9.47 -2.83 -7.96
N ARG A 29 9.35 -2.86 -6.64
CA ARG A 29 10.25 -3.60 -5.76
C ARG A 29 9.44 -4.44 -4.78
N SER A 30 9.66 -5.74 -4.79
CA SER A 30 9.02 -6.68 -3.86
C SER A 30 9.61 -6.60 -2.45
N PHE A 31 8.95 -7.27 -1.50
CA PHE A 31 9.34 -7.30 -0.08
C PHE A 31 10.73 -7.89 0.16
N ASP A 32 11.17 -8.83 -0.67
CA ASP A 32 12.52 -9.42 -0.68
C ASP A 32 13.57 -8.53 -1.39
N GLY A 33 13.18 -7.33 -1.81
CA GLY A 33 14.06 -6.34 -2.40
C GLY A 33 14.31 -6.51 -3.91
N LYS A 34 13.69 -7.48 -4.57
CA LYS A 34 13.85 -7.69 -6.02
C LYS A 34 13.15 -6.59 -6.82
N ALA A 35 13.89 -5.94 -7.72
CA ALA A 35 13.36 -4.95 -8.65
C ALA A 35 12.90 -5.61 -9.95
N PHE A 36 11.76 -5.17 -10.48
CA PHE A 36 11.25 -5.63 -11.76
C PHE A 36 10.33 -4.59 -12.42
N ASP A 37 10.16 -4.73 -13.72
CA ASP A 37 9.32 -3.86 -14.53
C ASP A 37 8.05 -4.59 -14.97
N PHE A 38 6.91 -3.94 -14.74
CA PHE A 38 5.61 -4.45 -15.17
C PHE A 38 4.74 -3.33 -15.77
N MET A 39 4.54 -3.43 -17.09
CA MET A 39 3.71 -2.53 -17.88
C MET A 39 2.29 -3.08 -17.97
N GLY A 40 1.33 -2.30 -17.48
CA GLY A 40 -0.07 -2.70 -17.44
C GLY A 40 -0.98 -1.51 -17.15
N THR A 41 -2.23 -1.59 -17.62
CA THR A 41 -3.28 -0.57 -17.48
C THR A 41 -4.54 -1.12 -16.79
N CYS A 42 -4.49 -2.35 -16.30
CA CYS A 42 -5.57 -2.94 -15.52
C CYS A 42 -5.40 -2.65 -14.02
N ALA A 43 -6.35 -3.18 -13.25
CA ALA A 43 -6.19 -3.35 -11.82
C ALA A 43 -5.38 -4.62 -11.52
N TYR A 44 -4.47 -4.53 -10.55
CA TYR A 44 -3.60 -5.64 -10.15
C TYR A 44 -3.49 -5.72 -8.63
N THR A 45 -3.53 -6.93 -8.09
CA THR A 45 -3.20 -7.19 -6.69
C THR A 45 -1.71 -6.96 -6.47
N LEU A 46 -1.37 -5.94 -5.69
CA LEU A 46 0.00 -5.65 -5.29
C LEU A 46 0.46 -6.59 -4.17
N THR A 47 -0.41 -6.83 -3.20
CA THR A 47 -0.15 -7.78 -2.11
C THR A 47 -1.47 -8.29 -1.54
N THR A 48 -1.46 -9.54 -1.10
CA THR A 48 -2.56 -10.21 -0.41
C THR A 48 -1.97 -11.28 0.50
N ILE A 49 -2.71 -11.65 1.54
CA ILE A 49 -2.33 -12.76 2.41
C ILE A 49 -2.68 -14.07 1.72
N CYS A 50 -1.69 -14.97 1.57
CA CYS A 50 -1.90 -16.31 1.00
C CYS A 50 -2.27 -17.36 2.05
N SER A 51 -1.79 -17.18 3.29
CA SER A 51 -2.03 -18.08 4.42
C SER A 51 -2.63 -17.27 5.56
N PRO A 52 -3.97 -17.19 5.67
CA PRO A 52 -4.62 -16.36 6.68
C PRO A 52 -4.34 -16.91 8.09
N ASP A 53 -3.94 -16.02 8.98
CA ASP A 53 -3.81 -16.27 10.42
C ASP A 53 -5.04 -15.67 11.11
N PRO A 54 -5.87 -16.46 11.83
CA PRO A 54 -7.07 -15.95 12.49
C PRO A 54 -6.78 -14.91 13.59
N THR A 55 -5.53 -14.77 14.03
CA THR A 55 -5.10 -13.78 15.02
C THR A 55 -4.71 -12.43 14.41
N LEU A 56 -4.56 -12.35 13.08
CA LEU A 56 -4.16 -11.16 12.35
C LEU A 56 -5.27 -10.68 11.39
N PRO A 57 -5.45 -9.36 11.20
CA PRO A 57 -6.42 -8.84 10.24
C PRO A 57 -6.01 -9.20 8.82
N ALA A 58 -6.95 -9.74 8.05
CA ALA A 58 -6.73 -10.01 6.64
C ALA A 58 -6.80 -8.72 5.82
N PHE A 59 -5.84 -8.53 4.92
CA PHE A 59 -5.86 -7.40 4.01
C PHE A 59 -5.35 -7.75 2.60
N SER A 60 -5.77 -6.94 1.64
CA SER A 60 -5.21 -6.92 0.30
C SER A 60 -5.12 -5.50 -0.23
N VAL A 61 -4.16 -5.30 -1.13
CA VAL A 61 -3.91 -4.01 -1.79
C VAL A 61 -3.97 -4.22 -3.28
N GLU A 62 -4.86 -3.50 -3.93
CA GLU A 62 -5.00 -3.43 -5.38
C GLU A 62 -4.52 -2.06 -5.89
N VAL A 63 -3.80 -2.07 -7.02
CA VAL A 63 -3.40 -0.87 -7.74
C VAL A 63 -4.04 -0.88 -9.12
N LYS A 64 -4.73 0.21 -9.46
CA LYS A 64 -5.20 0.46 -10.82
C LYS A 64 -4.29 1.46 -11.50
N LYS A 65 -3.67 1.04 -12.59
CA LYS A 65 -2.88 1.93 -13.45
C LYS A 65 -3.75 2.44 -14.59
N GLU A 66 -3.56 3.70 -14.94
CA GLU A 66 -4.27 4.34 -16.02
C GLU A 66 -3.25 4.89 -17.01
N GLU A 67 -3.53 4.71 -18.29
CA GLU A 67 -2.74 5.32 -19.36
C GLU A 67 -2.95 6.83 -19.34
N LYS A 68 -1.86 7.58 -19.46
CA LYS A 68 -1.97 9.03 -19.62
C LYS A 68 -2.26 9.31 -21.09
N GLU A 69 -3.23 10.19 -21.36
CA GLU A 69 -3.35 10.78 -22.70
C GLU A 69 -1.98 11.38 -23.08
N ASN A 70 -1.45 10.97 -24.23
CA ASN A 70 -0.15 11.36 -24.79
C ASN A 70 1.12 10.85 -24.06
N SER A 71 1.04 9.76 -23.29
CA SER A 71 2.23 9.12 -22.73
C SER A 71 2.18 7.59 -22.80
N LYS A 72 3.29 6.97 -23.24
CA LYS A 72 3.47 5.50 -23.18
C LYS A 72 3.65 4.95 -21.75
N VAL A 73 3.61 5.82 -20.73
CA VAL A 73 3.84 5.46 -19.32
C VAL A 73 2.52 5.53 -18.56
N SER A 74 2.06 4.38 -18.05
CA SER A 74 0.90 4.34 -17.17
C SER A 74 1.24 4.88 -15.79
N SER A 75 0.27 5.57 -15.18
CA SER A 75 0.40 6.15 -13.85
C SER A 75 -0.63 5.56 -12.90
N ILE A 76 -0.36 5.56 -11.61
CA ILE A 76 -1.31 5.09 -10.60
C ILE A 76 -2.55 5.99 -10.65
N GLY A 77 -3.70 5.43 -11.03
CA GLY A 77 -4.99 6.11 -11.01
C GLY A 77 -5.64 6.00 -9.64
N SER A 78 -5.66 4.78 -9.09
CA SER A 78 -6.18 4.52 -7.74
C SER A 78 -5.46 3.39 -7.02
N ILE A 79 -5.49 3.45 -5.69
CA ILE A 79 -5.10 2.36 -4.80
C ILE A 79 -6.34 1.97 -4.00
N THR A 80 -6.66 0.69 -3.96
CA THR A 80 -7.75 0.14 -3.16
C THR A 80 -7.18 -0.80 -2.12
N ILE A 81 -7.57 -0.59 -0.87
CA ILE A 81 -7.19 -1.44 0.26
C ILE A 81 -8.45 -2.09 0.80
N HIS A 82 -8.42 -3.41 0.92
CA HIS A 82 -9.45 -4.18 1.58
C HIS A 82 -8.92 -4.61 2.95
N VAL A 83 -9.65 -4.28 4.02
CA VAL A 83 -9.37 -4.73 5.39
C VAL A 83 -10.69 -5.15 6.00
N ASP A 84 -10.80 -6.43 6.39
CA ASP A 84 -12.06 -7.03 6.84
C ASP A 84 -13.21 -6.76 5.85
N ASN A 85 -14.27 -6.08 6.29
CA ASN A 85 -15.43 -5.67 5.48
C ASN A 85 -15.35 -4.20 5.01
N ILE A 86 -14.18 -3.58 5.09
CA ILE A 86 -13.97 -2.18 4.71
C ILE A 86 -13.11 -2.12 3.46
N THR A 87 -13.62 -1.41 2.46
CA THR A 87 -12.86 -1.05 1.25
C THR A 87 -12.54 0.43 1.27
N VAL A 88 -11.25 0.76 1.24
CA VAL A 88 -10.74 2.13 1.16
C VAL A 88 -10.09 2.34 -0.20
N THR A 89 -10.65 3.23 -1.02
CA THR A 89 -10.06 3.61 -2.31
C THR A 89 -9.54 5.03 -2.27
N ALA A 90 -8.26 5.20 -2.58
CA ALA A 90 -7.60 6.47 -2.81
C ALA A 90 -7.50 6.72 -4.31
N VAL A 91 -8.08 7.82 -4.79
CA VAL A 91 -8.04 8.19 -6.21
C VAL A 91 -7.13 9.39 -6.37
N ARG A 92 -6.21 9.33 -7.35
CA ARG A 92 -5.18 10.36 -7.55
C ARG A 92 -5.74 11.79 -7.71
N SER A 93 -6.92 11.93 -8.33
CA SER A 93 -7.58 13.22 -8.54
C SER A 93 -8.36 13.73 -7.32
N GLU A 94 -8.53 12.92 -6.28
CA GLU A 94 -9.35 13.24 -5.10
C GLU A 94 -8.49 13.61 -3.89
N ASN A 95 -7.79 14.75 -3.97
CA ASN A 95 -6.92 15.23 -2.89
C ASN A 95 -7.69 15.45 -1.57
N GLY A 96 -7.13 14.98 -0.46
CA GLY A 96 -7.72 15.14 0.88
C GLY A 96 -8.96 14.30 1.15
N MET A 97 -9.26 13.35 0.27
CA MET A 97 -10.44 12.50 0.32
C MET A 97 -10.06 11.03 0.10
N VAL A 98 -10.88 10.14 0.61
CA VAL A 98 -10.90 8.71 0.25
C VAL A 98 -12.33 8.25 0.05
N ARG A 99 -12.52 7.15 -0.67
CA ARG A 99 -13.82 6.48 -0.77
C ARG A 99 -13.82 5.30 0.20
N VAL A 100 -14.70 5.31 1.18
CA VAL A 100 -14.92 4.21 2.12
C VAL A 100 -16.19 3.50 1.71
N ASN A 101 -16.11 2.22 1.33
CA ASN A 101 -17.23 1.44 0.80
C ASN A 101 -17.98 2.20 -0.31
N ASN A 102 -17.21 2.78 -1.25
CA ASN A 102 -17.71 3.60 -2.37
C ASN A 102 -18.32 4.96 -1.99
N HIS A 103 -18.33 5.36 -0.71
CA HIS A 103 -18.77 6.69 -0.26
C HIS A 103 -17.59 7.62 0.02
N ARG A 104 -17.61 8.82 -0.56
CA ARG A 104 -16.56 9.83 -0.36
C ARG A 104 -16.54 10.34 1.09
N SER A 105 -15.35 10.36 1.67
CA SER A 105 -15.07 10.82 3.04
C SER A 105 -13.86 11.74 3.06
N ARG A 106 -13.94 12.82 3.85
CA ARG A 106 -12.83 13.76 4.09
C ARG A 106 -11.82 13.16 5.06
N LEU A 107 -10.54 13.49 4.85
CA LEU A 107 -9.47 13.15 5.78
C LEU A 107 -9.31 14.23 6.87
N PRO A 108 -8.89 13.88 8.10
CA PRO A 108 -8.62 12.51 8.57
C PRO A 108 -9.90 11.74 8.88
N ILE A 109 -9.84 10.41 8.74
CA ILE A 109 -10.94 9.51 9.14
C ILE A 109 -10.40 8.33 9.94
N SER A 110 -11.23 7.87 10.87
CA SER A 110 -10.98 6.73 11.75
C SER A 110 -12.12 5.73 11.60
N LEU A 111 -11.79 4.48 11.29
CA LEU A 111 -12.72 3.38 11.03
C LEU A 111 -12.42 2.23 12.00
N SER A 112 -13.35 1.26 12.11
CA SER A 112 -13.20 0.08 12.97
C SER A 112 -12.79 0.42 14.41
N HIS A 113 -13.46 1.41 15.02
CA HIS A 113 -13.16 1.88 16.38
C HIS A 113 -11.70 2.32 16.59
N GLY A 114 -11.06 2.90 15.55
CA GLY A 114 -9.70 3.41 15.64
C GLY A 114 -8.61 2.46 15.17
N LYS A 115 -8.97 1.25 14.76
CA LYS A 115 -8.02 0.26 14.21
C LYS A 115 -7.54 0.59 12.80
N LEU A 116 -8.31 1.37 12.04
CA LEU A 116 -7.95 1.80 10.70
C LEU A 116 -8.05 3.32 10.61
N ARG A 117 -6.91 3.99 10.46
CA ARG A 117 -6.77 5.44 10.50
C ARG A 117 -6.15 5.92 9.20
N ILE A 118 -6.81 6.87 8.57
CA ILE A 118 -6.36 7.43 7.30
C ILE A 118 -6.18 8.92 7.49
N HIS A 119 -4.99 9.43 7.21
CA HIS A 119 -4.70 10.84 7.32
C HIS A 119 -3.76 11.33 6.22
N GLN A 120 -3.87 12.62 5.91
CA GLN A 120 -2.98 13.28 4.99
C GLN A 120 -1.77 13.86 5.74
N LYS A 121 -0.57 13.69 5.19
CA LYS A 121 0.67 14.32 5.65
C LYS A 121 1.35 14.98 4.45
N GLY A 122 1.08 16.28 4.26
CA GLY A 122 1.52 17.00 3.07
C GLY A 122 0.90 16.42 1.80
N LYS A 123 1.75 15.99 0.86
CA LYS A 123 1.30 15.34 -0.39
C LYS A 123 1.08 13.83 -0.24
N SER A 124 1.47 13.26 0.89
CA SER A 124 1.33 11.84 1.16
C SER A 124 0.05 11.55 1.93
N MET A 125 -0.50 10.36 1.74
CA MET A 125 -1.55 9.81 2.58
C MET A 125 -1.00 8.61 3.32
N LEU A 126 -1.27 8.52 4.61
CA LEU A 126 -0.89 7.38 5.45
C LEU A 126 -2.15 6.64 5.88
N ILE A 127 -2.11 5.32 5.75
CA ILE A 127 -3.15 4.38 6.20
C ILE A 127 -2.46 3.46 7.21
N GLN A 128 -2.98 3.38 8.42
CA GLN A 128 -2.44 2.61 9.53
C GLN A 128 -3.54 1.94 10.35
#